data_AF-A0A2G0Q012-F1
#
_entry.id   AF-A0A2G0Q012-F1
#
_cell.length_a   1.000
_cell.length_b   1.000
_cell.length_c   1.000
_cell.angle_alpha   90.00
_cell.angle_beta   90.00
_cell.angle_gamma   90.00
#
_symmetry.space_group_name_H-M   'P 1'
#
loop_
_entity.id
_entity.type
_entity.pdbx_description
1 polymer ?
#
loop_
_entity_poly.entity_id
_entity_poly.type
_entity_poly.pdbx_seq_one_letter_code
_entity_poly.pdbx_strand_id
1 'polypeptide(L)'
;MEINQQLAEKVMTQLLILQEINNDPIKIFINSQGGHVEAGNTLHDMVKFIKPKVMMIGTGWVAASAGITIFLAANKENRYALFNTRIPVL
;
A
#
# COMPACT_ATOMS: atom_id res chain seq x y z
N MET A 1 7.75 8.88 1.01
CA MET A 1 8.68 7.90 1.59
C MET A 1 9.21 6.98 0.50
N GLU A 2 10.45 6.53 0.62
CA GLU A 2 11.03 5.54 -0.29
C GLU A 2 10.55 4.13 0.09
N ILE A 3 10.26 3.30 -0.91
CA ILE A 3 9.97 1.87 -0.70
C ILE A 3 11.28 1.09 -0.70
N ASN A 4 11.62 0.48 0.43
CA ASN A 4 12.79 -0.38 0.59
C ASN A 4 12.45 -1.59 1.46
N GLN A 5 13.39 -2.54 1.58
CA GLN A 5 13.15 -3.79 2.28
C GLN A 5 12.84 -3.60 3.77
N GLN A 6 13.49 -2.65 4.44
CA GLN A 6 13.24 -2.36 5.85
C GLN A 6 11.82 -1.83 6.09
N LEU A 7 11.34 -0.95 5.20
CA LEU A 7 9.96 -0.47 5.25
C LEU A 7 8.98 -1.61 4.97
N ALA A 8 9.29 -2.45 3.98
CA ALA A 8 8.44 -3.58 3.60
C ALA A 8 8.27 -4.58 4.76
N GLU A 9 9.38 -4.94 5.43
CA GLU A 9 9.37 -5.82 6.60
C GLU A 9 8.51 -5.24 7.73
N LYS A 10 8.65 -3.94 8.02
CA LYS A 10 7.87 -3.25 9.05
C LYS A 10 6.38 -3.25 8.74
N VAL A 11 6.01 -2.92 7.50
CA VAL A 11 4.59 -2.87 7.09
C VAL A 11 4.00 -4.28 7.08
N MET A 12 4.72 -5.28 6.56
CA MET A 12 4.31 -6.68 6.60
C MET A 12 4.01 -7.14 8.04
N THR A 13 4.91 -6.83 8.97
CA THR A 13 4.73 -7.16 10.39
C THR A 13 3.47 -6.51 10.96
N GLN A 14 3.22 -5.24 10.64
CA GLN A 14 1.99 -4.54 11.08
C GLN A 14 0.73 -5.17 10.48
N LEU A 15 0.74 -5.56 9.21
CA LEU A 15 -0.41 -6.19 8.55
C LEU A 15 -0.73 -7.56 9.18
N LEU A 16 0.29 -8.36 9.49
CA LEU A 16 0.12 -9.64 10.18
C LEU A 16 -0.44 -9.44 11.59
N ILE A 17 0.10 -8.49 12.36
CA ILE A 17 -0.42 -8.18 13.70
C ILE A 17 -1.90 -7.75 13.62
N LEU A 18 -2.24 -6.85 12.71
CA LEU A 18 -3.62 -6.36 12.55
C LEU A 18 -4.58 -7.50 12.17
N GLN A 19 -4.16 -8.41 11.28
CA GLN A 19 -4.94 -9.59 10.92
C GLN A 19 -5.23 -10.50 12.13
N GLU A 20 -4.27 -10.68 13.02
CA GLU A 20 -4.46 -11.54 14.20
C GLU A 20 -5.36 -10.89 15.27
N ILE A 21 -5.46 -9.55 15.29
CA ILE A 21 -6.35 -8.84 16.21
C ILE A 21 -7.81 -9.01 15.80
N ASN A 22 -8.15 -8.69 14.55
CA ASN A 22 -9.50 -8.85 14.01
C ASN A 22 -9.51 -8.77 12.46
N ASN A 23 -10.70 -8.90 11.87
CA ASN A 23 -10.91 -8.78 10.41
C ASN A 23 -11.43 -7.40 9.99
N ASP A 24 -11.21 -6.36 10.80
CA ASP A 24 -11.68 -5.01 10.48
C ASP A 24 -10.91 -4.44 9.28
N PRO A 25 -11.54 -3.59 8.46
CA PRO A 25 -10.86 -3.02 7.30
C PRO A 25 -9.60 -2.20 7.66
N ILE A 26 -8.49 -2.49 7.00
CA ILE A 26 -7.20 -1.81 7.20
C ILE A 26 -7.08 -0.65 6.22
N LYS A 27 -6.75 0.54 6.72
CA LYS A 27 -6.49 1.73 5.89
C LYS A 27 -4.99 1.93 5.74
N ILE A 28 -4.50 1.88 4.50
CA ILE A 28 -3.10 2.15 4.17
C ILE A 28 -3.01 3.50 3.47
N PHE A 29 -2.24 4.41 4.04
CA PHE A 29 -1.95 5.70 3.43
C PHE A 29 -0.65 5.61 2.62
N ILE A 30 -0.72 5.96 1.34
CA ILE A 30 0.43 5.91 0.44
C ILE A 30 0.83 7.33 0.05
N ASN A 31 2.05 7.69 0.43
CA ASN A 31 2.77 8.87 -0.03
C ASN A 31 4.21 8.45 -0.33
N SER A 32 4.48 8.10 -1.59
CA SER A 32 5.75 7.51 -1.99
C SER A 32 6.21 8.03 -3.34
N GLN A 33 7.51 8.34 -3.42
CA GLN A 33 8.21 8.67 -4.66
C GLN A 33 8.67 7.41 -5.42
N GLY A 34 8.35 6.20 -4.92
CA GLY A 34 8.84 4.93 -5.45
C GLY A 34 9.97 4.34 -4.60
N GLY A 35 10.73 3.44 -5.21
CA GLY A 35 11.84 2.74 -4.56
C GLY A 35 12.11 1.39 -5.22
N HIS A 36 12.56 0.43 -4.44
CA HIS A 36 12.86 -0.93 -4.89
C HIS A 36 11.59 -1.65 -5.34
N VAL A 37 11.63 -2.20 -6.56
CA VAL A 37 10.47 -2.86 -7.17
C VAL A 37 10.10 -4.14 -6.40
N GLU A 38 11.10 -4.87 -5.92
CA GLU A 38 10.94 -6.13 -5.18
C GLU A 38 10.25 -5.90 -3.82
N ALA A 39 10.61 -4.81 -3.13
CA ALA A 39 9.94 -4.40 -1.90
C ALA A 39 8.48 -3.99 -2.17
N GLY A 40 8.23 -3.32 -3.31
CA GLY A 40 6.89 -3.01 -3.78
C GLY A 40 6.05 -4.25 -4.07
N ASN A 41 6.63 -5.26 -4.74
CA ASN A 41 5.97 -6.53 -5.04
C ASN A 41 5.63 -7.30 -3.76
N THR A 42 6.56 -7.36 -2.81
CA THR A 42 6.33 -7.98 -1.50
C THR A 42 5.11 -7.38 -0.81
N LEU A 43 5.02 -6.04 -0.77
CA LEU A 43 3.88 -5.36 -0.14
C LEU A 43 2.58 -5.53 -0.91
N HIS A 44 2.63 -5.52 -2.24
CA HIS A 44 1.47 -5.80 -3.08
C HIS A 44 0.91 -7.21 -2.80
N ASP A 45 1.77 -8.21 -2.70
CA ASP A 45 1.34 -9.59 -2.45
C ASP A 45 0.82 -9.78 -1.03
N MET A 46 1.46 -9.15 -0.04
CA MET A 46 0.99 -9.17 1.35
C MET A 46 -0.41 -8.56 1.51
N VAL A 47 -0.71 -7.47 0.79
CA VAL A 47 -2.04 -6.85 0.80
C VAL A 47 -3.12 -7.81 0.26
N LYS A 48 -2.77 -8.66 -0.72
CA LYS A 48 -3.67 -9.67 -1.26
C LYS A 48 -3.75 -10.95 -0.43
N PHE A 49 -2.69 -11.24 0.33
CA PHE A 49 -2.57 -12.43 1.17
C PHE A 49 -3.41 -12.33 2.45
N ILE A 50 -3.44 -11.16 3.09
CA ILE A 50 -4.12 -10.99 4.38
C ILE A 50 -5.64 -11.06 4.24
N LYS A 51 -6.32 -11.57 5.27
CA LYS A 51 -7.79 -11.71 5.30
C LYS A 51 -8.55 -10.38 5.36
N PRO A 52 -8.13 -9.36 6.15
CA PRO A 52 -8.88 -8.13 6.27
C PRO A 52 -8.90 -7.34 4.96
N LYS A 53 -10.02 -6.67 4.67
CA LYS A 53 -10.11 -5.80 3.49
C LYS A 53 -9.16 -4.61 3.64
N VAL A 54 -8.35 -4.35 2.62
CA VAL A 54 -7.44 -3.21 2.60
C VAL A 54 -8.03 -2.06 1.76
N MET A 55 -8.10 -0.87 2.36
CA MET A 55 -8.39 0.38 1.69
C MET A 55 -7.10 1.17 1.46
N MET A 56 -6.79 1.45 0.20
CA MET A 56 -5.64 2.24 -0.21
C MET A 56 -6.04 3.70 -0.34
N ILE A 57 -5.32 4.57 0.36
CA ILE A 57 -5.59 6.02 0.37
C ILE A 57 -4.32 6.74 -0.08
N GLY A 58 -4.31 7.20 -1.33
CA GLY A 58 -3.24 8.02 -1.86
C GLY A 58 -3.28 9.42 -1.26
N THR A 59 -2.11 9.93 -0.86
CA THR A 59 -1.95 11.31 -0.38
C THR A 59 -0.63 11.91 -0.85
N GLY A 60 -0.65 13.18 -1.25
CA GLY A 60 0.53 13.88 -1.77
C GLY A 60 0.94 13.36 -3.14
N TRP A 61 1.90 12.44 -3.18
CA TRP A 61 2.40 11.86 -4.43
C TRP A 61 2.47 10.34 -4.35
N VAL A 62 1.88 9.66 -5.33
CA VAL A 62 2.02 8.21 -5.52
C VAL A 62 2.71 8.00 -6.86
N ALA A 63 4.03 7.81 -6.82
CA ALA A 63 4.84 7.72 -8.03
C ALA A 63 4.54 6.47 -8.86
N ALA A 64 4.77 6.61 -10.17
CA ALA A 64 4.73 5.54 -11.17
C ALA A 64 5.91 4.55 -10.99
N SER A 65 5.96 3.86 -9.85
CA SER A 65 6.98 2.87 -9.47
C SER A 65 6.38 1.94 -8.39
N ALA A 66 7.16 1.47 -7.40
CA ALA A 66 6.68 0.63 -6.30
C ALA A 66 5.43 1.21 -5.59
N GLY A 67 5.29 2.54 -5.52
CA GLY A 67 4.12 3.20 -4.94
C GLY A 67 2.81 2.87 -5.66
N ILE A 68 2.79 2.90 -7.01
CA ILE A 68 1.60 2.55 -7.77
C ILE A 68 1.30 1.05 -7.70
N THR A 69 2.33 0.20 -7.70
CA THR A 69 2.16 -1.26 -7.57
C THR A 69 1.42 -1.60 -6.28
N ILE A 70 1.84 -1.01 -5.15
CA ILE A 70 1.17 -1.22 -3.86
C ILE A 70 -0.25 -0.63 -3.88
N PHE A 71 -0.44 0.58 -4.41
CA PHE A 71 -1.76 1.22 -4.47
C PHE A 71 -2.78 0.39 -5.28
N LEU A 72 -2.34 -0.28 -6.35
CA LEU A 72 -3.17 -1.13 -7.18
C LEU A 72 -3.44 -2.52 -6.58
N ALA A 73 -2.81 -2.87 -5.45
CA ALA A 73 -3.02 -4.17 -4.79
C ALA A 73 -4.43 -4.33 -4.22
N ALA A 74 -5.05 -3.22 -3.79
CA ALA A 74 -6.44 -3.22 -3.35
C ALA A 74 -7.42 -3.20 -4.54
N ASN A 75 -8.60 -3.79 -4.33
CA ASN A 75 -9.69 -3.76 -5.31
C ASN A 75 -10.07 -2.32 -5.70
N LYS A 76 -10.59 -2.13 -6.91
CA LYS A 76 -10.88 -0.81 -7.49
C LYS A 76 -11.78 0.05 -6.61
N GLU A 77 -12.78 -0.54 -5.96
CA GLU A 77 -13.72 0.12 -5.05
C GLU A 77 -13.09 0.57 -3.72
N ASN A 78 -11.91 0.06 -3.38
CA ASN A 78 -11.20 0.36 -2.14
C ASN A 78 -9.97 1.25 -2.34
N ARG A 79 -9.87 1.92 -3.50
CA ARG A 79 -8.79 2.85 -3.85
C ARG A 79 -9.29 4.29 -3.84
N TYR A 80 -8.75 5.09 -2.95
CA TYR A 80 -9.11 6.48 -2.74
C TYR A 80 -7.90 7.38 -2.91
N ALA A 81 -8.12 8.62 -3.30
CA ALA A 81 -7.09 9.65 -3.35
C ALA A 81 -7.60 10.91 -2.66
N LEU A 82 -6.77 11.53 -1.82
CA LEU A 82 -7.11 12.83 -1.24
C LEU A 82 -7.02 13.94 -2.30
N PHE A 83 -7.72 15.06 -2.08
CA PHE A 83 -7.95 16.13 -3.07
C PHE A 83 -6.69 16.64 -3.79
N ASN A 84 -5.55 16.70 -3.11
CA ASN A 84 -4.29 17.23 -3.66
C ASN A 84 -3.29 16.13 -4.07
N THR A 85 -3.76 14.91 -4.27
CA THR A 85 -2.89 13.77 -4.58
C THR A 85 -2.59 13.68 -6.07
N ARG A 86 -1.32 13.51 -6.42
CA ARG A 86 -0.88 13.25 -7.79
C ARG A 86 -0.56 11.77 -7.97
N ILE A 87 -1.21 11.15 -8.94
CA ILE A 87 -1.00 9.76 -9.35
C ILE A 87 -0.81 9.76 -10.88
N PRO A 88 0.43 9.75 -11.40
CA PRO A 88 0.70 10.03 -12.82
C PRO A 88 0.24 8.94 -13.82
N VAL A 89 -0.25 7.81 -13.32
CA VAL A 89 -0.51 6.57 -14.08
C VAL A 89 -1.95 6.07 -13.91
N LEU A 90 -2.86 6.96 -13.55
CA LEU A 90 -4.29 6.70 -13.38
C LEU A 90 -5.13 7.62 -14.26
#